data_AF-A0A2S6UHD4-F1
#
_entry.id   AF-A0A2S6UHD4-F1
#
_cell.length_a   1.000
_cell.length_b   1.000
_cell.length_c   1.000
_cell.angle_alpha   90.00
_cell.angle_beta   90.00
_cell.angle_gamma   90.00
#
_symmetry.space_group_name_H-M   'P 1'
#
loop_
_entity.id
_entity.type
_entity.pdbx_description
1 polymer ?
#
loop_
_entity_poly.entity_id
_entity_poly.type
_entity_poly.pdbx_seq_one_letter_code
_entity_poly.pdbx_strand_id
1 'polypeptide(L)'
;MLKNWLFGKIRTQAVRAGTKELETFVAGLRAMSDREMGALVAISTVIRVNLEAHGVISEDILGDCPVSSTEAIGRYQMHINKITHQFRKMGLPSDTAGITVWSYTLRCLNVPELMPLGREIWAELRRGFPYVEEALKQGEAEKREQFPKRVWAKWNDVPAGFQVL
;
A
#
# COMPACT_ATOMS: atom_id res chain seq x y z
N MET A 1 30.40 -12.06 17.49
CA MET A 1 30.25 -13.11 16.46
C MET A 1 28.88 -13.80 16.53
N LEU A 2 28.46 -14.38 17.67
CA LEU A 2 27.15 -15.03 17.81
C LEU A 2 25.95 -14.10 17.55
N LYS A 3 26.00 -12.87 18.08
CA LYS A 3 24.97 -11.83 17.84
C LYS A 3 24.83 -11.51 16.35
N ASN A 4 25.93 -11.24 15.65
CA ASN A 4 25.89 -10.90 14.21
C ASN A 4 25.39 -12.06 13.34
N TRP A 5 25.73 -13.30 13.68
CA TRP A 5 25.20 -14.49 13.00
C TRP A 5 23.70 -14.68 13.24
N LEU A 6 23.24 -14.47 14.48
CA LEU A 6 21.83 -14.57 14.86
C LEU A 6 21.00 -13.45 14.19
N PHE A 7 21.47 -12.20 14.24
CA PHE A 7 20.85 -11.08 13.56
C PHE A 7 20.82 -11.28 12.04
N GLY A 8 21.89 -11.85 11.45
CA GLY A 8 21.93 -12.22 10.04
C GLY A 8 20.84 -13.24 9.67
N LYS A 9 20.71 -14.32 10.46
CA LYS A 9 19.66 -15.34 10.24
C LYS A 9 18.24 -14.78 10.41
N ILE A 10 18.01 -13.96 11.44
CA ILE A 10 16.71 -13.31 11.68
C ILE A 10 16.35 -12.41 10.49
N ARG A 11 17.30 -11.61 10.00
CA ARG A 11 17.10 -10.78 8.81
C ARG A 11 16.74 -11.62 7.58
N THR A 12 17.49 -12.68 7.31
CA THR A 12 17.23 -13.57 6.16
C THR A 12 15.86 -14.25 6.26
N GLN A 13 15.45 -14.68 7.45
CA GLN A 13 14.15 -15.30 7.66
C GLN A 13 13.00 -14.28 7.54
N ALA A 14 13.16 -13.09 8.10
CA ALA A 14 12.18 -12.00 7.97
C ALA A 14 11.99 -11.57 6.51
N VAL A 15 13.07 -11.46 5.74
CA VAL A 15 13.01 -11.19 4.30
C VAL A 15 12.28 -12.32 3.58
N ARG A 16 12.64 -13.59 3.81
CA ARG A 16 11.97 -14.74 3.17
C ARG A 16 10.47 -14.81 3.48
N ALA A 17 10.08 -14.57 4.74
CA ALA A 17 8.68 -14.55 5.13
C ALA A 17 7.92 -13.39 4.44
N GLY A 18 8.54 -12.20 4.40
CA GLY A 18 7.99 -11.04 3.70
C GLY A 18 7.85 -11.27 2.19
N THR A 19 8.83 -11.94 1.56
CA THR A 19 8.79 -12.34 0.15
C THR A 19 7.57 -13.21 -0.13
N LYS A 20 7.38 -14.30 0.62
CA LYS A 20 6.25 -15.22 0.40
C LYS A 20 4.89 -14.54 0.57
N GLU A 21 4.77 -13.65 1.56
CA GLU A 21 3.54 -12.89 1.80
C GLU A 21 3.24 -11.94 0.63
N LEU A 22 4.26 -11.24 0.11
CA LEU A 22 4.13 -10.36 -1.05
C LEU A 22 3.83 -11.12 -2.35
N GLU A 23 4.48 -12.27 -2.59
CA GLU A 23 4.18 -13.13 -3.74
C GLU A 23 2.72 -13.61 -3.72
N THR A 24 2.23 -14.01 -2.55
CA THR A 24 0.82 -14.40 -2.37
C THR A 24 -0.11 -13.23 -2.66
N PHE A 25 0.26 -12.03 -2.21
CA PHE A 25 -0.51 -10.82 -2.49
C PHE A 25 -0.55 -10.49 -3.98
N VAL A 26 0.61 -10.51 -4.67
CA VAL A 26 0.70 -10.31 -6.13
C VAL A 26 -0.13 -11.34 -6.89
N ALA A 27 -0.08 -12.61 -6.49
CA ALA A 27 -0.93 -13.65 -7.08
C ALA A 27 -2.43 -13.35 -6.90
N GLY A 28 -2.82 -12.85 -5.73
CA GLY A 28 -4.18 -12.36 -5.48
C GLY A 28 -4.57 -11.19 -6.40
N LEU A 29 -3.69 -10.20 -6.57
CA LEU A 29 -3.92 -9.07 -7.49
C LEU A 29 -4.11 -9.55 -8.94
N ARG A 30 -3.27 -10.50 -9.39
CA ARG A 30 -3.36 -11.07 -10.74
C ARG A 30 -4.69 -11.76 -11.02
N ALA A 31 -5.28 -12.38 -9.99
CA ALA A 31 -6.57 -13.07 -10.09
C ALA A 31 -7.78 -12.12 -10.12
N MET A 32 -7.61 -10.85 -9.74
CA MET A 32 -8.67 -9.85 -9.80
C MET A 32 -8.88 -9.37 -11.24
N SER A 33 -10.14 -9.07 -11.58
CA SER A 33 -10.47 -8.35 -12.81
C SER A 33 -10.00 -6.90 -12.74
N ASP A 34 -9.82 -6.26 -13.89
CA ASP A 34 -9.37 -4.86 -13.95
C ASP A 34 -10.36 -3.92 -13.27
N ARG A 35 -11.67 -4.22 -13.32
CA ARG A 35 -12.70 -3.45 -12.63
C ARG A 35 -12.60 -3.58 -11.11
N GLU A 36 -12.40 -4.79 -10.59
CA GLU A 36 -12.15 -5.00 -9.15
C GLU A 36 -10.85 -4.32 -8.71
N MET A 37 -9.83 -4.32 -9.57
CA MET A 37 -8.59 -3.59 -9.32
C MET A 37 -8.83 -2.08 -9.21
N GLY A 38 -9.70 -1.51 -10.06
CA GLY A 38 -10.10 -0.10 -9.97
C GLY A 38 -10.76 0.23 -8.63
N ALA A 39 -11.64 -0.64 -8.14
CA ALA A 39 -12.24 -0.48 -6.81
C ALA A 39 -11.19 -0.54 -5.69
N LEU A 40 -10.23 -1.47 -5.76
CA LEU A 40 -9.14 -1.57 -4.80
C LEU A 40 -8.27 -0.31 -4.78
N VAL A 41 -7.90 0.23 -5.95
CA VAL A 41 -7.13 1.47 -6.07
C VAL A 41 -7.91 2.67 -5.53
N ALA A 42 -9.21 2.76 -5.79
CA ALA A 42 -10.07 3.81 -5.25
C ALA A 42 -10.09 3.77 -3.70
N ILE A 43 -10.36 2.60 -3.11
CA ILE A 43 -10.38 2.41 -1.66
C ILE A 43 -9.01 2.72 -1.05
N SER A 44 -7.94 2.20 -1.65
CA SER A 44 -6.57 2.45 -1.25
C SER A 44 -6.25 3.95 -1.26
N THR A 45 -6.70 4.69 -2.29
CA THR A 45 -6.50 6.14 -2.39
C THR A 45 -7.22 6.89 -1.27
N VAL A 46 -8.48 6.56 -1.00
CA VAL A 46 -9.26 7.17 0.11
C VAL A 46 -8.56 6.93 1.44
N ILE A 47 -8.08 5.70 1.68
CA ILE A 47 -7.32 5.37 2.89
C ILE A 47 -6.04 6.19 2.97
N ARG A 48 -5.26 6.29 1.89
CA ARG A 48 -4.03 7.11 1.87
C ARG A 48 -4.32 8.54 2.28
N VAL A 49 -5.29 9.18 1.62
CA VAL A 49 -5.64 10.57 1.88
C VAL A 49 -6.08 10.75 3.33
N ASN A 50 -6.81 9.79 3.90
CA ASN A 50 -7.18 9.81 5.31
C ASN A 50 -5.97 9.64 6.25
N LEU A 51 -5.02 8.75 5.93
CA LEU A 51 -3.80 8.57 6.71
C LEU A 51 -2.92 9.84 6.68
N GLU A 52 -2.78 10.46 5.52
CA GLU A 52 -2.07 11.74 5.32
C GLU A 52 -2.74 12.86 6.13
N ALA A 53 -4.07 13.01 6.02
CA ALA A 53 -4.83 14.05 6.73
C ALA A 53 -4.74 13.96 8.26
N HIS A 54 -4.49 12.76 8.79
CA HIS A 54 -4.32 12.52 10.24
C HIS A 54 -2.84 12.44 10.66
N GLY A 55 -1.90 12.76 9.78
CA GLY A 55 -0.47 12.74 10.08
C GLY A 55 0.09 11.34 10.37
N VAL A 56 -0.61 10.28 9.94
CA VAL A 56 -0.16 8.90 10.12
C VAL A 56 1.01 8.59 9.19
N ILE A 57 0.97 9.13 7.96
CA ILE A 57 2.03 9.10 6.97
C ILE A 57 2.26 10.51 6.42
N SER A 58 3.47 10.78 5.92
CA SER A 58 3.76 12.04 5.22
C SER A 58 3.14 12.04 3.81
N GLU A 59 2.75 13.22 3.32
CA GLU A 59 2.30 13.40 1.93
C GLU A 59 3.42 13.14 0.91
N ASP A 60 4.67 13.37 1.30
CA ASP A 60 5.84 13.22 0.44
C ASP A 60 6.31 11.76 0.33
N ILE A 61 5.59 10.81 0.94
CA ILE A 61 5.97 9.39 1.00
C ILE A 61 6.07 8.72 -0.38
N LEU A 62 5.46 9.32 -1.41
CA LEU A 62 5.47 8.81 -2.79
C LEU A 62 6.55 9.46 -3.68
N GLY A 63 7.22 10.53 -3.24
CA GLY A 63 8.16 11.31 -4.07
C GLY A 63 9.54 10.69 -4.23
N ASP A 64 10.40 11.33 -5.04
CA ASP A 64 11.80 10.95 -5.32
C ASP A 64 12.75 11.16 -4.13
N CYS A 65 12.25 11.77 -3.07
CA CYS A 65 13.09 12.34 -2.04
C CYS A 65 13.44 11.25 -0.99
N PRO A 66 14.71 11.11 -0.57
CA PRO A 66 15.18 10.05 0.34
C PRO A 66 14.67 10.18 1.80
N VAL A 67 13.55 10.88 2.03
CA VAL A 67 13.29 11.65 3.28
C VAL A 67 12.66 10.85 4.40
N SER A 68 12.18 9.64 4.15
CA SER A 68 11.85 8.80 5.28
C SER A 68 13.10 8.02 5.66
N SER A 69 13.81 8.48 6.69
CA SER A 69 14.81 7.64 7.34
C SER A 69 14.20 6.26 7.62
N THR A 70 15.00 5.20 7.63
CA THR A 70 14.50 3.83 7.95
C THR A 70 13.64 3.83 9.22
N GLU A 71 13.96 4.72 10.17
CA GLU A 71 13.15 4.96 11.37
C GLU A 71 11.76 5.54 11.09
N ALA A 72 11.64 6.53 10.21
CA ALA A 72 10.35 7.11 9.81
C ALA A 72 9.48 6.06 9.09
N ILE A 73 10.04 5.29 8.14
CA ILE A 73 9.30 4.22 7.47
C ILE A 73 8.87 3.14 8.47
N GLY A 74 9.75 2.78 9.41
CA GLY A 74 9.42 1.86 10.50
C GLY A 74 8.24 2.35 11.35
N ARG A 75 8.20 3.64 11.70
CA ARG A 75 7.05 4.23 12.43
C ARG A 75 5.76 4.17 11.61
N TYR A 76 5.80 4.50 10.32
CA TYR A 76 4.63 4.41 9.45
C TYR A 76 4.11 2.98 9.35
N GLN A 77 4.99 2.00 9.19
CA GLN A 77 4.64 0.58 9.17
C GLN A 77 3.96 0.14 10.48
N MET A 78 4.46 0.59 11.64
CA MET A 78 3.83 0.28 12.92
C MET A 78 2.41 0.85 13.02
N HIS A 79 2.20 2.11 12.64
CA HIS A 79 0.87 2.73 12.65
C HIS A 79 -0.09 2.03 11.68
N ILE A 80 0.36 1.75 10.47
CA ILE A 80 -0.44 1.06 9.46
C ILE A 80 -0.81 -0.34 9.93
N ASN A 81 0.12 -1.11 10.50
CA ASN A 81 -0.18 -2.45 11.03
C ASN A 81 -1.23 -2.40 12.14
N LYS A 82 -1.19 -1.39 13.01
CA LYS A 82 -2.21 -1.18 14.05
C LYS A 82 -3.59 -0.92 13.43
N ILE A 83 -3.67 -0.06 12.42
CA ILE A 83 -4.94 0.26 11.74
C ILE A 83 -5.46 -0.94 10.94
N THR A 84 -4.58 -1.68 10.25
CA THR A 84 -4.94 -2.93 9.56
C THR A 84 -5.55 -3.94 10.51
N HIS A 85 -4.98 -4.09 11.71
CA HIS A 85 -5.55 -4.96 12.73
C HIS A 85 -6.93 -4.48 13.22
N GLN A 86 -7.13 -3.16 13.36
CA GLN A 86 -8.42 -2.57 13.72
C GLN A 86 -9.48 -2.85 12.64
N PHE A 87 -9.19 -2.60 11.35
CA PHE A 87 -10.12 -2.89 10.26
C PHE A 87 -10.50 -4.37 10.20
N ARG A 88 -9.54 -5.28 10.39
CA ARG A 88 -9.83 -6.72 10.48
C ARG A 88 -10.75 -7.05 11.65
N LYS A 89 -10.49 -6.49 12.84
CA LYS A 89 -11.32 -6.71 14.03
C LYS A 89 -12.75 -6.16 13.85
N MET A 90 -12.90 -5.07 13.11
CA MET A 90 -14.19 -4.45 12.80
C MET A 90 -14.96 -5.15 11.66
N GLY A 91 -14.37 -6.17 11.02
CA GLY A 91 -15.01 -6.85 9.89
C GLY A 91 -15.13 -5.96 8.66
N LEU A 92 -14.14 -5.10 8.40
CA LEU A 92 -14.09 -4.20 7.26
C LEU A 92 -13.12 -4.74 6.19
N PRO A 93 -13.56 -5.69 5.33
CA PRO A 93 -12.67 -6.37 4.38
C PRO A 93 -12.14 -5.42 3.30
N SER A 94 -12.98 -4.50 2.79
CA SER A 94 -12.60 -3.51 1.79
C SER A 94 -11.51 -2.58 2.33
N ASP A 95 -11.69 -2.04 3.54
CA ASP A 95 -10.70 -1.17 4.16
C ASP A 95 -9.41 -1.93 4.49
N THR A 96 -9.53 -3.20 4.93
CA THR A 96 -8.38 -4.09 5.14
C THR A 96 -7.59 -4.30 3.85
N ALA A 97 -8.25 -4.51 2.72
CA ALA A 97 -7.58 -4.68 1.43
C ALA A 97 -6.86 -3.39 1.01
N GLY A 98 -7.52 -2.25 1.08
CA GLY A 98 -6.93 -0.97 0.70
C GLY A 98 -5.74 -0.55 1.58
N ILE A 99 -5.80 -0.76 2.90
CA ILE A 99 -4.65 -0.45 3.78
C ILE A 99 -3.49 -1.44 3.58
N THR A 100 -3.78 -2.69 3.19
CA THR A 100 -2.75 -3.70 2.92
C THR A 100 -1.87 -3.29 1.74
N VAL A 101 -2.45 -2.64 0.72
CA VAL A 101 -1.68 -2.05 -0.41
C VAL A 101 -0.58 -1.10 0.12
N TRP A 102 -0.92 -0.21 1.05
CA TRP A 102 0.06 0.73 1.62
C TRP A 102 1.06 0.07 2.55
N SER A 103 0.64 -0.92 3.35
CA SER A 103 1.55 -1.68 4.20
C SER A 103 2.65 -2.36 3.38
N TYR A 104 2.28 -3.01 2.27
CA TYR A 104 3.22 -3.67 1.38
C TYR A 104 4.03 -2.70 0.53
N THR A 105 3.42 -1.60 0.06
CA THR A 105 4.15 -0.52 -0.65
C THR A 105 5.29 0.00 0.22
N LEU A 106 5.01 0.37 1.48
CA LEU A 106 6.04 0.87 2.39
C LEU A 106 7.10 -0.17 2.74
N ARG A 107 6.71 -1.45 2.84
CA ARG A 107 7.65 -2.55 3.05
C ARG A 107 8.62 -2.71 1.88
N CYS A 108 8.12 -2.68 0.66
CA CYS A 108 8.96 -2.76 -0.53
C CYS A 108 9.88 -1.54 -0.67
N LEU A 109 9.42 -0.34 -0.30
CA LEU A 109 10.26 0.87 -0.28
C LEU A 109 11.36 0.81 0.80
N ASN A 110 11.10 0.16 1.94
CA ASN A 110 12.07 0.07 3.05
C ASN A 110 13.12 -1.04 2.88
N VAL A 111 12.77 -2.10 2.15
CA VAL A 111 13.59 -3.32 2.03
C VAL A 111 14.01 -3.49 0.57
N PRO A 112 15.27 -3.17 0.20
CA PRO A 112 15.74 -3.22 -1.18
C PRO A 112 15.48 -4.55 -1.88
N GLU A 113 15.60 -5.68 -1.17
CA GLU A 113 15.37 -7.02 -1.69
C GLU A 113 13.91 -7.26 -2.12
N LEU A 114 12.96 -6.45 -1.64
CA LEU A 114 11.53 -6.55 -1.95
C LEU A 114 11.08 -5.54 -3.01
N MET A 115 11.96 -4.64 -3.45
CA MET A 115 11.66 -3.65 -4.49
C MET A 115 11.10 -4.26 -5.79
N PRO A 116 11.60 -5.40 -6.31
CA PRO A 116 11.01 -6.03 -7.51
C PRO A 116 9.52 -6.38 -7.32
N LEU A 117 9.15 -6.95 -6.17
CA LEU A 117 7.75 -7.26 -5.86
C LEU A 117 6.91 -6.00 -5.68
N GLY A 118 7.49 -4.90 -5.16
CA GLY A 118 6.83 -3.59 -5.16
C GLY A 118 6.48 -3.11 -6.57
N ARG A 119 7.38 -3.29 -7.55
CA ARG A 119 7.09 -2.99 -8.96
C ARG A 119 6.00 -3.87 -9.53
N GLU A 120 5.99 -5.17 -9.21
CA GLU A 120 4.92 -6.09 -9.62
C GLU A 120 3.56 -5.68 -9.05
N ILE A 121 3.49 -5.32 -7.77
CA ILE A 121 2.25 -4.81 -7.14
C ILE A 121 1.71 -3.62 -7.95
N TRP A 122 2.56 -2.61 -8.20
CA TRP A 122 2.11 -1.40 -8.88
C TRP A 122 1.85 -1.60 -10.38
N ALA A 123 2.48 -2.59 -11.01
CA ALA A 123 2.13 -3.01 -12.37
C ALA A 123 0.71 -3.59 -12.42
N GLU A 124 0.34 -4.46 -11.48
CA GLU A 124 -1.02 -5.01 -11.40
C GLU A 124 -2.05 -3.94 -11.03
N LEU A 125 -1.76 -3.07 -10.06
CA LEU A 125 -2.66 -1.98 -9.65
C LEU A 125 -3.02 -1.06 -10.82
N ARG A 126 -2.08 -0.80 -11.75
CA ARG A 126 -2.31 0.04 -12.93
C ARG A 126 -3.37 -0.49 -13.88
N ARG A 127 -3.61 -1.81 -13.92
CA ARG A 127 -4.73 -2.38 -14.69
C ARG A 127 -6.08 -1.79 -14.26
N GLY A 128 -6.20 -1.40 -12.99
CA GLY A 128 -7.41 -0.80 -12.45
C GLY A 128 -7.62 0.67 -12.78
N PHE A 129 -6.60 1.39 -13.24
CA PHE A 129 -6.62 2.85 -13.39
C PHE A 129 -7.80 3.37 -14.24
N PRO A 130 -8.15 2.75 -15.39
CA PRO A 130 -9.30 3.17 -16.19
C PRO A 130 -10.65 3.09 -15.46
N TYR A 131 -10.74 2.33 -14.36
CA TYR A 131 -11.98 2.05 -13.63
C TYR A 131 -12.08 2.79 -12.29
N VAL A 132 -11.04 3.55 -11.88
CA VAL A 132 -10.99 4.19 -10.57
C VAL A 132 -12.06 5.27 -10.40
N GLU A 133 -12.24 6.13 -11.41
CA GLU A 133 -13.27 7.17 -11.33
C GLU A 133 -14.69 6.59 -11.26
N GLU A 134 -14.96 5.50 -11.98
CA GLU A 134 -16.23 4.78 -11.89
C GLU A 134 -16.47 4.30 -10.45
N ALA A 135 -15.46 3.66 -9.85
CA ALA A 135 -15.52 3.17 -8.48
C ALA A 135 -15.68 4.31 -7.45
N LEU A 136 -15.03 5.46 -7.63
CA LEU A 136 -15.19 6.62 -6.76
C LEU A 136 -16.59 7.22 -6.85
N LYS A 137 -17.15 7.39 -8.07
CA LYS A 137 -18.54 7.87 -8.25
C LYS A 137 -19.54 6.93 -7.58
N GLN A 138 -19.34 5.62 -7.73
CA GLN A 138 -20.18 4.63 -7.07
C GLN A 138 -20.08 4.75 -5.54
N GLY A 139 -18.87 4.88 -4.99
CA GLY A 139 -18.66 5.07 -3.55
C GLY A 139 -19.33 6.33 -2.98
N GLU A 140 -19.28 7.46 -3.69
CA GLU A 140 -19.97 8.69 -3.27
C GLU A 140 -21.50 8.52 -3.31
N ALA A 141 -22.03 7.84 -4.33
CA ALA A 141 -23.46 7.59 -4.47
C ALA A 141 -23.99 6.68 -3.34
N GLU A 142 -23.23 5.63 -3.00
CA GLU A 142 -23.58 4.68 -1.94
C GLU A 142 -23.51 5.33 -0.55
N LYS A 143 -22.47 6.12 -0.27
CA LYS A 143 -22.29 6.79 1.03
C LYS A 143 -23.08 8.09 1.18
N ARG A 144 -23.61 8.63 0.07
CA ARG A 144 -24.24 9.97 -0.01
C ARG A 144 -23.35 11.07 0.55
N GLU A 145 -22.05 10.93 0.36
CA GLU A 145 -21.01 11.84 0.83
C GLU A 145 -19.94 11.97 -0.25
N GLN A 146 -19.43 13.19 -0.46
CA GLN A 146 -18.36 13.43 -1.43
C GLN A 146 -17.00 13.07 -0.83
N PHE A 147 -16.16 12.42 -1.61
CA PHE A 147 -14.77 12.22 -1.22
C PHE A 147 -14.01 13.55 -1.25
N PRO A 148 -12.96 13.71 -0.41
CA PRO A 148 -12.09 14.88 -0.48
C PRO A 148 -11.55 15.07 -1.91
N LYS A 149 -11.48 16.32 -2.38
CA LYS A 149 -10.94 16.66 -3.72
C LYS A 149 -9.56 16.05 -4.01
N ARG A 150 -8.76 15.83 -2.96
CA ARG A 150 -7.46 15.16 -3.04
C ARG A 150 -7.55 13.72 -3.54
N VAL A 151 -8.61 12.98 -3.21
CA VAL A 151 -8.81 11.60 -3.71
C VAL A 151 -8.90 11.62 -5.23
N TRP A 152 -9.71 12.52 -5.77
CA TRP A 152 -9.88 12.73 -7.21
C TRP A 152 -8.60 13.21 -7.91
N ALA A 153 -7.79 14.03 -7.25
CA ALA A 153 -6.57 14.57 -7.82
C ALA A 153 -5.37 13.60 -7.78
N LYS A 154 -5.40 12.60 -6.89
CA LYS A 154 -4.21 11.83 -6.52
C LYS A 154 -4.36 10.31 -6.70
N TRP A 155 -5.46 9.83 -7.28
CA TRP A 155 -5.71 8.38 -7.37
C TRP A 155 -4.74 7.63 -8.29
N ASN A 156 -4.12 8.34 -9.24
CA ASN A 156 -3.14 7.82 -10.18
C ASN A 156 -1.69 8.02 -9.72
N ASP A 157 -1.46 8.54 -8.51
CA ASP A 157 -0.11 8.70 -7.96
C ASP A 157 0.55 7.32 -7.78
N VAL A 158 1.73 7.15 -8.37
CA VAL A 158 2.58 5.97 -8.21
C VAL A 158 3.83 6.39 -7.44
N PRO A 159 4.23 5.67 -6.38
CA PRO A 159 5.53 5.87 -5.74
C PRO A 159 6.67 5.91 -6.76
N ALA A 160 7.56 6.90 -6.65
CA ALA A 160 8.72 7.08 -7.52
C ALA A 160 9.51 5.77 -7.74
N GLY A 161 9.75 5.02 -6.66
CA GLY A 161 10.46 3.73 -6.72
C GLY A 161 9.79 2.64 -7.56
N PHE A 162 8.52 2.81 -7.93
CA PHE A 162 7.71 1.84 -8.69
C PHE A 162 7.13 2.40 -10.00
N GLN A 163 7.60 3.57 -10.45
CA GLN A 163 7.33 4.02 -11.81
C GLN A 163 7.89 3.00 -12.82
N VAL A 164 7.13 2.71 -13.87
CA VAL A 164 7.65 1.87 -14.98
C VAL A 164 8.51 2.79 -15.83
N LEU A 165 9.73 2.33 -16.09
CA LEU A 165 10.70 2.98 -16.97
C LEU A 165 10.23 2.92 -18.42
#